data_AF-A0A2V4EA95-F1
#
_entry.id   AF-A0A2V4EA95-F1
#
_cell.length_a   1.000
_cell.length_b   1.000
_cell.length_c   1.000
_cell.angle_alpha   90.00
_cell.angle_beta   90.00
_cell.angle_gamma   90.00
#
_symmetry.space_group_name_H-M   'P 1'
#
loop_
_entity.id
_entity.type
_entity.pdbx_description
1 polymer ?
#
loop_
_entity_poly.entity_id
_entity_poly.type
_entity_poly.pdbx_seq_one_letter_code
_entity_poly.pdbx_strand_id
1 'polypeptide(L)' 'MGTLRTKKTLSQCDRILIHLQSGKTINPLQALNLYGCFRLGARIYDLKKAGFDIDSRLVHKNGVQYAEYSMRGE' A
#
# COMPACT_ATOMS: atom_id res chain seq x y z
N MET A 1 17.02 -36.20 -4.25
CA MET A 1 15.65 -35.75 -4.58
C MET A 1 15.38 -34.46 -3.82
N GLY A 2 15.10 -33.39 -4.56
CA GLY A 2 15.16 -32.02 -4.04
C GLY A 2 13.90 -31.59 -3.30
N THR A 3 14.08 -30.65 -2.37
CA THR A 3 13.02 -29.71 -1.98
C THR A 3 13.68 -28.40 -1.56
N LEU A 4 13.97 -27.53 -2.52
CA LEU A 4 14.29 -26.14 -2.20
C LEU A 4 12.98 -25.47 -1.75
N ARG A 5 12.82 -25.27 -0.44
CA ARG A 5 11.76 -24.42 0.13
C ARG A 5 11.99 -22.99 -0.37
N THR A 6 11.27 -22.56 -1.40
CA THR A 6 11.27 -21.17 -1.85
C THR A 6 10.50 -20.32 -0.83
N LYS A 7 11.24 -19.54 -0.04
CA LYS A 7 10.68 -18.53 0.86
C LYS A 7 9.99 -17.47 -0.01
N LYS A 8 8.65 -17.52 -0.13
CA LYS A 8 7.89 -16.56 -0.94
C LYS A 8 8.04 -15.16 -0.34
N THR A 9 8.81 -14.30 -0.98
CA THR A 9 8.93 -12.89 -0.59
C THR A 9 7.64 -12.16 -0.95
N LEU A 10 6.97 -11.57 0.04
CA LEU A 10 5.78 -10.74 -0.16
C LEU A 10 6.11 -9.56 -1.08
N SER A 11 5.24 -9.31 -2.07
CA SER A 11 5.36 -8.19 -2.99
C SER A 11 5.08 -6.86 -2.29
N GLN A 12 5.39 -5.74 -2.97
CA GLN A 12 5.04 -4.42 -2.48
C GLN A 12 3.51 -4.25 -2.34
N CYS A 13 2.72 -4.80 -3.28
CA CYS A 13 1.25 -4.80 -3.17
C CYS A 13 0.79 -5.50 -1.89
N ASP A 14 1.30 -6.71 -1.63
CA ASP A 14 0.88 -7.51 -0.48
C ASP A 14 1.19 -6.78 0.84
N ARG A 15 2.38 -6.19 0.95
CA ARG A 15 2.78 -5.45 2.15
C ARG A 15 1.94 -4.20 2.38
N ILE A 16 1.64 -3.45 1.30
CA ILE A 16 0.76 -2.28 1.37
C ILE A 16 -0.66 -2.70 1.77
N LEU A 17 -1.18 -3.77 1.18
CA LEU A 17 -2.50 -4.29 1.51
C LEU A 17 -2.59 -4.70 2.99
N ILE A 18 -1.62 -5.45 3.51
CA ILE A 18 -1.57 -5.85 4.93
C ILE A 18 -1.54 -4.61 5.84
N HIS A 19 -0.78 -3.58 5.47
CA HIS A 19 -0.73 -2.32 6.22
C HIS A 19 -2.09 -1.63 6.26
N LEU A 20 -2.76 -1.52 5.11
CA LEU A 20 -4.10 -0.94 5.02
C LEU A 20 -5.13 -1.75 5.82
N GLN A 21 -5.12 -3.08 5.70
CA GLN A 21 -6.02 -3.97 6.45
C GLN A 21 -5.80 -3.92 7.96
N SER A 22 -4.62 -3.50 8.43
CA SER A 22 -4.39 -3.25 9.85
C SER A 22 -5.06 -1.98 10.40
N GLY A 23 -5.87 -1.29 9.59
CA GLY A 23 -6.55 -0.04 9.94
C GLY A 23 -5.66 1.20 9.83
N LYS A 24 -4.44 1.06 9.30
CA LYS A 24 -3.50 2.17 9.14
C LYS A 24 -3.66 2.84 7.78
N THR A 25 -3.37 4.14 7.72
CA THR A 25 -3.25 4.86 6.47
C THR A 25 -1.84 4.73 5.88
N ILE A 26 -1.71 4.97 4.58
CA ILE A 26 -0.41 5.05 3.91
C ILE A 26 -0.35 6.24 2.95
N ASN A 27 0.76 6.96 2.97
CA ASN A 27 1.09 8.02 2.02
C ASN A 27 2.38 7.68 1.22
N PRO A 28 2.70 8.41 0.12
CA PRO A 28 3.85 8.09 -0.73
C PRO A 28 5.19 8.02 0.03
N LEU A 29 5.41 8.92 0.99
CA LEU A 29 6.64 8.94 1.78
C LEU A 29 6.73 7.72 2.70
N GLN A 30 5.63 7.33 3.35
CA GLN A 30 5.58 6.10 4.15
C GLN A 30 5.78 4.85 3.29
N ALA A 31 5.17 4.80 2.10
CA ALA A 31 5.33 3.66 1.19
C ALA A 31 6.77 3.51 0.70
N LEU A 32 7.46 4.63 0.46
CA LEU A 32 8.89 4.64 0.15
C LEU A 32 9.71 4.12 1.34
N ASN A 33 9.51 4.69 2.53
CA ASN A 33 10.34 4.39 3.70
C ASN A 33 10.13 2.96 4.25
N LEU A 34 8.88 2.47 4.23
CA LEU A 34 8.53 1.17 4.82
C LEU A 34 8.64 0.00 3.83
N TYR A 35 8.36 0.24 2.55
CA TYR A 35 8.22 -0.82 1.54
C TYR A 35 9.06 -0.61 0.28
N GLY A 36 9.85 0.47 0.21
CA GLY A 36 10.63 0.82 -0.98
C GLY A 36 9.76 1.13 -2.20
N CYS A 37 8.51 1.55 -1.99
CA CYS A 37 7.54 1.72 -3.07
C CYS A 37 7.44 3.18 -3.55
N PHE A 38 8.12 3.48 -4.65
CA PHE A 38 8.06 4.79 -5.31
C PHE A 38 6.72 5.06 -6.02
N ARG A 39 6.03 4.00 -6.46
CA ARG A 39 4.80 4.08 -7.26
C ARG A 39 3.58 3.65 -6.46
N LEU A 40 3.37 4.24 -5.28
CA LEU A 40 2.24 3.92 -4.40
C LEU A 40 0.90 3.96 -5.16
N GLY A 41 0.63 5.02 -5.92
CA GLY A 41 -0.63 5.16 -6.66
C GLY A 41 -0.91 3.99 -7.63
N ALA A 42 0.12 3.45 -8.28
CA ALA A 42 -0.04 2.28 -9.16
C ALA A 42 -0.36 1.02 -8.35
N ARG A 43 0.26 0.83 -7.17
CA ARG A 43 -0.04 -0.30 -6.29
C ARG A 43 -1.47 -0.21 -5.74
N ILE A 44 -1.92 0.97 -5.36
CA ILE A 44 -3.30 1.19 -4.94
C ILE A 44 -4.29 0.92 -6.08
N TYR A 45 -3.98 1.36 -7.30
CA TYR A 45 -4.80 1.05 -8.48
C TYR A 45 -4.95 -0.46 -8.69
N ASP A 46 -3.84 -1.21 -8.60
CA ASP A 46 -3.86 -2.68 -8.72
C ASP A 46 -4.73 -3.32 -7.63
N LEU A 47 -4.65 -2.82 -6.39
CA LEU A 47 -5.47 -3.30 -5.27
C LEU A 47 -6.96 -2.98 -5.46
N LYS A 48 -7.31 -1.77 -5.91
CA LYS A 48 -8.70 -1.42 -6.24
C LYS A 48 -9.25 -2.31 -7.35
N LYS A 49 -8.44 -2.58 -8.39
CA LYS A 49 -8.80 -3.50 -9.48
C LYS A 49 -8.98 -4.94 -9.00
N ALA A 50 -8.24 -5.35 -7.96
CA ALA A 50 -8.39 -6.64 -7.31
C ALA A 50 -9.63 -6.74 -6.40
N GLY A 51 -10.39 -5.66 -6.23
CA GLY A 51 -11.63 -5.64 -5.46
C GLY A 51 -11.50 -5.15 -4.02
N PHE A 52 -10.36 -4.54 -3.64
CA PHE A 52 -10.22 -3.95 -2.31
C PHE A 52 -10.81 -2.53 -2.27
N ASP A 53 -11.70 -2.31 -1.31
CA ASP A 53 -12.28 -0.99 -1.06
C ASP A 53 -11.27 -0.10 -0.32
N ILE A 54 -10.62 0.77 -1.08
CA ILE A 54 -9.58 1.69 -0.59
C ILE A 54 -10.02 3.12 -0.86
N ASP A 55 -10.19 3.90 0.21
CA ASP A 55 -10.46 5.32 0.12
C ASP A 55 -9.18 6.12 -0.16
N SER A 56 -9.36 7.32 -0.67
CA SER A 56 -8.27 8.21 -1.07
C SER A 56 -8.63 9.62 -0.66
N ARG A 57 -7.81 10.23 0.20
CA ARG A 57 -7.97 11.62 0.61
C ARG A 57 -6.74 12.43 0.23
N LEU A 58 -6.96 13.67 -0.20
CA LEU A 58 -5.88 14.63 -0.39
C LEU A 58 -5.60 15.32 0.95
N VAL A 59 -4.34 15.29 1.36
CA VAL A 59 -3.85 15.91 2.59
C VAL A 59 -2.92 17.05 2.18
N HIS A 60 -3.16 18.24 2.72
CA HIS A 60 -2.25 19.38 2.61
C HIS A 60 -1.52 19.55 3.93
N LYS A 61 -0.20 19.36 3.95
CA LYS A 61 0.63 19.49 5.15
C LYS A 61 2.01 20.02 4.79
N ASN A 62 2.52 20.95 5.60
CA ASN A 62 3.83 21.58 5.41
C ASN A 62 4.00 22.24 4.03
N GLY A 63 2.94 22.84 3.49
CA GLY A 63 2.95 23.49 2.17
C GLY A 63 2.93 22.51 0.99
N VAL A 64 2.83 21.21 1.24
CA VAL A 64 2.79 20.17 0.19
C VAL A 64 1.46 19.43 0.25
N GLN A 65 0.94 19.06 -0.91
CA GLN A 65 -0.25 18.23 -1.04
C GLN A 65 0.13 16.81 -1.47
N TYR A 66 -0.41 15.81 -0.79
CA TYR A 66 -0.21 14.40 -1.14
C TYR A 66 -1.48 13.58 -0.93
N ALA A 67 -1.58 12.45 -1.62
CA ALA A 67 -2.66 11.48 -1.41
C ALA A 67 -2.34 10.59 -0.21
N GLU A 68 -3.34 10.31 0.60
CA GLU A 68 -3.31 9.31 1.66
C GLU A 68 -4.43 8.29 1.45
N TYR A 69 -4.12 7.02 1.67
CA TYR A 69 -5.00 5.90 1.40
C TYR A 69 -5.28 5.12 2.68
N SER A 70 -6.49 4.60 2.81
CA SER A 70 -6.96 3.75 3.91
C SER A 70 -7.90 2.69 3.37
N MET A 71 -8.08 1.58 4.09
CA MET A 71 -9.25 0.74 3.84
C MET A 71 -10.50 1.57 4.09
N ARG A 72 -11.50 1.45 3.22
CA ARG A 72 -12.84 1.93 3.49
C ARG A 72 -13.42 1.04 4.58
N GLY A 73 -13.60 1.59 5.77
CA GLY A 73 -14.37 0.94 6.83
C GLY A 73 -15.86 1.18 6.61
N GLU A 74 -16.66 0.15 6.91
CA GLU A 74 -18.13 0.22 6.97
C GLU A 74 -18.62 1.24 8.01
#